data_AF-A0A7Y5RB25-F1
#
_entry.id   AF-A0A7Y5RB25-F1
#
_cell.length_a   1.000
_cell.length_b   1.000
_cell.length_c   1.000
_cell.angle_alpha   90.00
_cell.angle_beta   90.00
_cell.angle_gamma   90.00
#
_symmetry.space_group_name_H-M   'P 1'
#
loop_
_entity.id
_entity.type
_entity.pdbx_description
1 polymer ?
#
loop_
_entity_poly.entity_id
_entity_poly.type
_entity_poly.pdbx_seq_one_letter_code
_entity_poly.pdbx_strand_id
1 'polypeptide(L)'
;MKRLIELILIISFACFGIASAITTFLGVLSVLESYNDYLKYALSSLIAFATSGVMLYIGFNIPNFKQEGKLILAVLAYFVIASMSIFFNFVTFYQGQIVSRTIEEDVRVLNSELTKSYGDSKLALENSLNVSALKDSVQIYENLVKSEKYHPNRPGPGMRWDSLKKKLDTYRGKLASATETYNQRMKEINLKSEDANKALEEIARSENADEKMIYAEQAVKKIDEINALTKTIRLIFLLG
;
A
#
# COMPACT_ATOMS: atom_id res chain seq x y z
N MET A 1 49.66 -9.52 36.88
CA MET A 1 49.46 -9.60 35.41
C MET A 1 48.50 -10.72 34.99
N LYS A 2 48.75 -12.01 35.33
CA LYS A 2 47.85 -13.13 34.96
C LYS A 2 46.37 -12.94 35.35
N ARG A 3 46.08 -12.58 36.61
CA ARG A 3 44.70 -12.34 37.09
C ARG A 3 43.96 -11.22 36.35
N LEU A 4 44.68 -10.19 35.89
CA LEU A 4 44.08 -9.08 35.14
C LEU A 4 43.65 -9.55 33.74
N ILE A 5 44.51 -10.34 33.08
CA ILE A 5 44.21 -10.91 31.75
C ILE A 5 43.04 -11.87 31.82
N GLU A 6 42.99 -12.73 32.84
CA GLU A 6 41.85 -13.63 33.08
C GLU A 6 40.54 -12.85 33.29
N LEU A 7 40.56 -11.79 34.11
CA LEU A 7 39.39 -10.95 34.34
C LEU A 7 38.91 -10.28 33.04
N ILE A 8 39.84 -9.73 32.25
CA ILE A 8 39.50 -9.09 30.96
C ILE A 8 38.87 -10.10 30.01
N LEU A 9 39.44 -11.31 29.90
CA LEU A 9 38.89 -12.36 29.04
C LEU A 9 37.47 -12.77 29.47
N ILE A 10 37.24 -12.95 30.77
CA ILE A 10 35.91 -13.29 31.31
C ILE A 10 34.89 -12.20 30.96
N ILE A 11 35.24 -10.93 31.18
CA ILE A 11 34.37 -9.80 30.86
C ILE A 11 34.08 -9.74 29.36
N SER A 12 35.11 -9.90 28.51
CA SER A 12 34.94 -9.92 27.06
C SER A 12 34.00 -11.07 26.62
N PHE A 13 34.21 -12.28 27.14
CA PHE A 13 33.34 -13.42 26.83
C PHE A 13 31.89 -13.18 27.27
N ALA A 14 31.67 -12.61 28.44
CA ALA A 14 30.33 -12.26 28.92
C ALA A 14 29.67 -11.23 28.00
N CYS A 15 30.37 -10.15 27.62
CA CYS A 15 29.87 -9.15 26.69
C CYS A 15 29.52 -9.76 25.31
N PHE A 16 30.38 -10.62 24.76
CA PHE A 16 30.11 -11.31 23.50
C PHE A 16 28.92 -12.27 23.62
N GLY A 17 28.78 -12.99 24.73
CA GLY A 17 27.63 -13.84 24.99
C GLY A 17 26.31 -13.06 25.01
N ILE A 18 26.29 -11.89 25.67
CA ILE A 18 25.12 -11.01 25.73
C ILE A 18 24.79 -10.46 24.33
N ALA A 19 25.78 -9.94 23.61
CA ALA A 19 25.58 -9.42 22.25
C ALA A 19 25.06 -10.51 21.29
N SER A 20 25.61 -11.73 21.41
CA SER A 20 25.17 -12.90 20.66
C SER A 20 23.71 -13.29 21.00
N ALA A 21 23.34 -13.24 22.28
CA ALA A 21 21.97 -13.51 22.71
C ALA A 21 20.98 -12.49 22.12
N ILE A 22 21.29 -11.20 22.20
CA ILE A 22 20.43 -10.12 21.67
C ILE A 22 20.24 -10.28 20.16
N THR A 23 21.33 -10.49 19.43
CA THR A 23 21.28 -10.65 17.96
C THR A 23 20.53 -11.92 17.54
N THR A 24 20.77 -13.04 18.23
CA THR A 24 20.02 -14.29 17.98
C THR A 24 18.54 -14.10 18.29
N PHE A 25 18.20 -13.44 19.40
CA PHE A 25 16.82 -13.15 19.77
C PHE A 25 16.12 -12.35 18.66
N LEU A 26 16.72 -11.25 18.20
CA LEU A 26 16.16 -10.41 17.15
C LEU A 26 16.02 -11.15 15.82
N GLY A 27 17.02 -11.96 15.44
CA GLY A 27 16.95 -12.71 14.18
C GLY A 27 15.94 -13.85 14.20
N VAL A 28 15.82 -14.58 15.32
CA VAL A 28 14.76 -15.59 15.46
C VAL A 28 13.39 -14.91 15.49
N LEU A 29 13.26 -13.77 16.17
CA LEU A 29 12.01 -13.01 16.21
C LEU A 29 11.57 -12.56 14.81
N SER A 30 12.52 -12.14 13.97
CA SER A 30 12.28 -11.79 12.56
C SER A 30 11.83 -13.00 11.72
N VAL A 31 12.40 -14.18 11.97
CA VAL A 31 12.02 -15.42 11.25
C VAL A 31 10.64 -15.92 11.68
N LEU A 32 10.25 -15.68 12.93
CA LEU A 32 8.99 -16.15 13.52
C LEU A 32 7.88 -15.08 13.48
N GLU A 33 8.00 -14.06 12.63
CA GLU A 33 7.06 -12.94 12.54
C GLU A 33 5.60 -13.38 12.34
N SER A 34 5.38 -14.46 11.59
CA SER A 34 4.04 -15.00 11.29
C SER A 34 3.41 -15.84 12.42
N TYR A 35 4.09 -16.06 13.54
CA TYR A 35 3.59 -16.86 14.66
C TYR A 35 2.95 -15.98 15.74
N ASN A 36 2.11 -16.59 16.57
CA ASN A 36 1.52 -15.94 17.75
C ASN A 36 2.61 -15.27 18.60
N ASP A 37 2.37 -14.03 19.03
CA ASP A 37 3.34 -13.23 19.79
C ASP A 37 3.92 -13.97 20.99
N TYR A 38 3.09 -14.67 21.77
CA TYR A 38 3.56 -15.44 22.92
C TYR A 38 4.57 -16.51 22.52
N LEU A 39 4.26 -17.27 21.46
CA LEU A 39 5.14 -18.33 20.95
C LEU A 39 6.43 -17.72 20.38
N LYS A 40 6.31 -16.64 19.61
CA LYS A 40 7.42 -15.90 18.99
C LYS A 40 8.42 -15.43 20.04
N TYR A 41 7.97 -14.74 21.08
CA TYR A 41 8.83 -14.24 22.16
C TYR A 41 9.43 -15.37 23.00
N ALA A 42 8.64 -16.40 23.32
CA ALA A 42 9.11 -17.54 24.11
C ALA A 42 10.20 -18.32 23.38
N LEU A 43 9.98 -18.67 22.10
CA LEU A 43 10.93 -19.45 21.32
C LEU A 43 12.22 -18.66 21.03
N SER A 44 12.08 -17.38 20.69
CA SER A 44 13.23 -16.49 20.44
C SER A 44 14.10 -16.34 21.69
N SER A 45 13.48 -16.15 22.86
CA SER A 45 14.20 -16.07 24.14
C SER A 45 14.90 -17.38 24.45
N LEU A 46 14.19 -18.52 24.32
CA LEU A 46 14.74 -19.84 24.61
C LEU A 46 15.95 -20.16 23.73
N ILE A 47 15.85 -19.91 22.42
CA ILE A 47 16.95 -20.14 21.48
C ILE A 47 18.12 -19.22 21.80
N ALA A 48 17.88 -17.93 22.05
CA ALA A 48 18.93 -16.96 22.38
C ALA A 48 19.69 -17.32 23.68
N PHE A 49 18.97 -17.71 24.73
CA PHE A 49 19.60 -18.16 25.97
C PHE A 49 20.35 -19.48 25.79
N ALA A 50 19.80 -20.42 25.03
CA ALA A 50 20.46 -21.69 24.75
C ALA A 50 21.75 -21.50 23.96
N THR A 51 21.73 -20.73 22.86
CA THR A 51 22.92 -20.50 22.03
C THR A 51 24.00 -19.72 22.80
N SER A 52 23.62 -18.67 23.53
CA SER A 52 24.55 -17.89 24.35
C SER A 52 25.12 -18.72 25.51
N GLY A 53 24.28 -19.50 26.19
CA GLY A 53 24.70 -20.40 27.27
C GLY A 53 25.69 -21.46 26.79
N VAL A 54 25.42 -22.09 25.63
CA VAL A 54 26.36 -23.04 25.01
C VAL A 54 27.66 -22.36 24.62
N MET A 55 27.61 -21.16 24.03
CA MET A 55 28.81 -20.39 23.67
C MET A 55 29.68 -20.08 24.89
N LEU A 56 29.07 -19.60 25.99
CA LEU A 56 29.78 -19.33 27.25
C LEU A 56 30.36 -20.61 27.85
N TYR A 57 29.56 -21.68 27.89
CA TYR A 57 30.00 -22.98 28.41
C TYR A 57 31.22 -23.50 27.65
N ILE A 58 31.20 -23.44 26.32
CA ILE A 58 32.33 -23.86 25.50
C ILE A 58 33.53 -22.95 25.77
N GLY A 59 33.33 -21.63 25.80
CA GLY A 59 34.36 -20.63 26.07
C GLY A 59 35.10 -20.85 27.40
N PHE A 60 34.36 -21.10 28.48
CA PHE A 60 34.94 -21.38 29.79
C PHE A 60 35.67 -22.74 29.85
N ASN A 61 35.24 -23.73 29.06
CA ASN A 61 35.83 -25.07 29.07
C ASN A 61 36.93 -25.28 28.02
N ILE A 62 37.32 -24.26 27.24
CA ILE A 62 38.44 -24.36 26.28
C ILE A 62 39.71 -24.97 26.90
N PRO A 63 40.15 -24.60 28.13
CA PRO A 63 41.33 -25.21 28.73
C PRO A 63 41.17 -26.72 28.97
N ASN A 64 39.98 -27.16 29.42
CA ASN A 64 39.67 -28.56 29.66
C ASN A 64 39.62 -29.35 28.34
N PHE A 65 38.97 -28.81 27.31
CA PHE A 65 38.94 -29.43 25.98
C PHE A 65 40.33 -29.55 25.35
N LYS A 66 41.23 -28.61 25.64
CA LYS A 66 42.63 -28.69 25.21
C LYS A 66 43.36 -29.87 25.87
N GLN A 67 43.17 -30.05 27.18
CA GLN A 67 43.79 -31.16 27.92
C GLN A 67 43.25 -32.53 27.47
N GLU A 68 41.96 -32.59 27.14
CA GLU A 68 41.31 -33.82 26.68
C GLU A 68 41.52 -34.14 25.18
N GLY A 69 42.25 -33.30 24.44
CA GLY A 69 42.42 -33.46 22.99
C GLY A 69 41.16 -33.22 22.17
N LYS A 70 40.11 -32.66 22.77
CA LYS A 70 38.80 -32.38 22.13
C LYS A 70 38.69 -30.96 21.56
N LEU A 71 39.81 -30.25 21.42
CA LEU A 71 39.85 -28.87 20.95
C LEU A 71 39.14 -28.69 19.58
N ILE A 72 39.31 -29.66 18.67
CA ILE A 72 38.69 -29.63 17.33
C ILE A 72 37.16 -29.63 17.43
N LEU A 73 36.58 -30.43 18.34
CA LEU A 73 35.13 -30.48 18.55
C LEU A 73 34.60 -29.14 19.08
N ALA A 74 35.33 -28.53 20.02
CA ALA A 74 34.97 -27.22 20.57
C ALA A 74 35.01 -26.12 19.49
N VAL A 75 36.02 -26.14 18.61
CA VAL A 75 36.14 -25.21 17.47
C VAL A 75 35.00 -25.41 16.47
N LEU A 76 34.65 -26.66 16.13
CA LEU A 76 33.52 -26.97 15.24
C LEU A 76 32.19 -26.47 15.84
N ALA A 77 31.95 -26.68 17.13
CA ALA A 77 30.77 -26.17 17.79
C ALA A 77 30.71 -24.63 17.76
N TYR A 78 31.83 -23.96 18.02
CA TYR A 78 31.93 -22.49 17.89
C TYR A 78 31.64 -22.01 16.47
N PHE A 79 32.14 -22.73 15.46
CA PHE A 79 31.90 -22.39 14.06
C PHE A 79 30.42 -22.49 13.70
N VAL A 80 29.71 -23.53 14.17
CA VAL A 80 28.27 -23.68 13.95
C VAL A 80 27.49 -22.54 14.61
N ILE A 81 27.80 -22.22 15.86
CA ILE A 81 27.12 -21.13 16.60
C ILE A 81 27.38 -19.77 15.93
N ALA A 82 28.63 -19.50 15.57
CA ALA A 82 29.00 -18.27 14.86
C ALA A 82 28.27 -18.18 13.51
N SER A 83 28.19 -19.29 12.76
CA SER A 83 27.47 -19.35 11.48
C SER A 83 25.98 -19.07 11.65
N MET A 84 25.33 -19.64 12.69
CA MET A 84 23.93 -19.32 13.01
C MET A 84 23.74 -17.85 13.39
N SER A 85 24.64 -17.28 14.19
CA SER A 85 24.58 -15.85 14.55
C SER A 85 24.74 -14.93 13.34
N ILE A 86 25.65 -15.25 12.42
CA ILE A 86 25.81 -14.52 11.16
C ILE A 86 24.54 -14.63 10.32
N PHE A 87 23.97 -15.84 10.20
CA PHE A 87 22.73 -16.06 9.46
C PHE A 87 21.57 -15.22 10.01
N PHE A 88 21.36 -15.25 11.33
CA PHE A 88 20.28 -14.49 11.95
C PHE A 88 20.48 -12.98 11.82
N ASN A 89 21.71 -12.47 12.00
CA ASN A 89 22.02 -11.06 11.75
C ASN A 89 21.78 -10.66 10.29
N PHE A 90 22.14 -11.54 9.35
CA PHE A 90 21.87 -11.33 7.93
C PHE A 90 20.37 -11.24 7.68
N VAL A 91 19.58 -12.19 8.21
CA VAL A 91 18.11 -12.16 8.05
C VAL A 91 17.53 -10.88 8.61
N THR A 92 17.86 -10.48 9.84
CA THR A 92 17.34 -9.24 10.45
C THR A 92 17.67 -8.01 9.60
N PHE A 93 18.91 -7.88 9.15
CA PHE A 93 19.35 -6.69 8.42
C PHE A 93 18.77 -6.62 7.01
N TYR A 94 18.74 -7.74 6.28
CA TYR A 94 18.25 -7.77 4.91
C TYR A 94 16.71 -7.77 4.84
N GLN A 95 16.01 -8.45 5.75
CA GLN A 95 14.55 -8.44 5.77
C GLN A 95 14.01 -7.01 6.00
N GLY A 96 14.59 -6.25 6.94
CA GLY A 96 14.20 -4.85 7.16
C GLY A 96 14.44 -3.92 5.96
N GLN A 97 15.51 -4.14 5.20
CA GLN A 97 15.79 -3.35 3.99
C GLN A 97 14.93 -3.76 2.79
N ILE A 98 14.59 -5.04 2.67
CA ILE A 98 13.71 -5.54 1.60
C ILE A 98 12.31 -4.99 1.83
N VAL A 99 11.76 -5.11 3.05
CA VAL A 99 10.41 -4.66 3.38
C VAL A 99 10.24 -3.15 3.21
N SER A 100 11.22 -2.33 3.61
CA SER A 100 11.13 -0.87 3.44
C SER A 100 11.15 -0.44 1.97
N ARG A 101 12.00 -1.06 1.14
CA ARG A 101 12.04 -0.78 -0.31
C ARG A 101 10.78 -1.23 -1.04
N THR A 102 10.20 -2.37 -0.66
CA THR A 102 8.96 -2.84 -1.29
C THR A 102 7.79 -1.92 -0.97
N ILE A 103 7.68 -1.42 0.27
CA ILE A 103 6.55 -0.56 0.63
C ILE A 103 6.55 0.78 -0.13
N GLU A 104 7.70 1.45 -0.27
CA GLU A 104 7.76 2.71 -1.03
C GLU A 104 7.40 2.51 -2.51
N GLU A 105 7.88 1.42 -3.10
CA GLU A 105 7.55 1.03 -4.47
C GLU A 105 6.06 0.70 -4.60
N ASP A 106 5.49 -0.06 -3.66
CA ASP A 106 4.07 -0.43 -3.63
C ASP A 106 3.18 0.81 -3.47
N VAL A 107 3.53 1.76 -2.59
CA VAL A 107 2.81 3.03 -2.46
C VAL A 107 2.84 3.82 -3.76
N ARG A 108 3.99 3.86 -4.44
CA ARG A 108 4.12 4.54 -5.74
C ARG A 108 3.21 3.88 -6.79
N VAL A 109 3.19 2.55 -6.85
CA VAL A 109 2.33 1.79 -7.76
C VAL A 109 0.85 2.06 -7.45
N LEU A 110 0.45 2.01 -6.18
CA LEU A 110 -0.93 2.29 -5.76
C LEU A 110 -1.36 3.72 -6.10
N ASN A 111 -0.48 4.70 -5.91
CA ASN A 111 -0.77 6.10 -6.21
C ASN A 111 -0.92 6.33 -7.72
N SER A 112 -0.08 5.66 -8.52
CA SER A 112 -0.22 5.63 -9.98
C SER A 112 -1.54 5.00 -10.42
N GLU A 113 -1.90 3.85 -9.84
CA GLU A 113 -3.15 3.15 -10.18
C GLU A 113 -4.39 3.95 -9.74
N LEU A 114 -4.35 4.62 -8.58
CA LEU A 114 -5.40 5.52 -8.13
C LEU A 114 -5.61 6.68 -9.11
N THR A 115 -4.52 7.35 -9.51
CA THR A 115 -4.57 8.47 -10.46
C THR A 115 -5.15 8.03 -11.80
N LYS A 116 -4.73 6.86 -12.29
CA LYS A 116 -5.22 6.27 -13.53
C LYS A 116 -6.70 5.88 -13.42
N SER A 117 -7.09 5.17 -12.36
CA SER A 117 -8.47 4.74 -12.10
C SER A 117 -9.43 5.94 -12.00
N TYR A 118 -9.00 7.01 -11.33
CA TYR A 118 -9.73 8.27 -11.28
C TYR A 118 -9.92 8.90 -12.66
N GLY A 119 -8.84 9.03 -13.44
CA GLY A 119 -8.87 9.57 -14.80
C GLY A 119 -9.77 8.77 -15.74
N ASP A 120 -9.63 7.44 -15.72
CA ASP A 120 -10.45 6.52 -16.52
C ASP A 120 -11.93 6.60 -16.15
N SER A 121 -12.25 6.76 -14.87
CA SER A 121 -13.62 6.91 -14.39
C SER A 121 -14.24 8.22 -14.84
N LYS A 122 -13.49 9.33 -14.75
CA LYS A 122 -13.92 10.63 -15.23
C LYS A 122 -14.20 10.60 -16.73
N LEU A 123 -13.25 10.08 -17.52
CA LEU A 123 -13.41 9.94 -18.97
C LEU A 123 -14.59 9.04 -19.33
N ALA A 124 -14.77 7.92 -18.63
CA ALA A 124 -15.92 7.04 -18.85
C ALA A 124 -17.24 7.76 -18.59
N LEU A 125 -17.32 8.57 -17.53
CA LEU A 125 -18.51 9.34 -17.17
C LEU A 125 -18.83 10.45 -18.18
N GLU A 126 -17.81 11.18 -18.64
CA GLU A 126 -17.95 12.22 -19.68
C GLU A 126 -18.44 11.63 -21.01
N ASN A 127 -17.85 10.50 -21.42
CA ASN A 127 -18.21 9.81 -22.66
C ASN A 127 -19.59 9.17 -22.57
N SER A 128 -19.91 8.54 -21.45
CA SER A 128 -21.20 7.88 -21.27
C SER A 128 -22.32 8.91 -21.34
N LEU A 129 -22.24 9.99 -20.56
CA LEU A 129 -23.34 10.95 -20.46
C LEU A 129 -23.48 11.89 -21.66
N ASN A 130 -22.57 11.81 -22.65
CA ASN A 130 -22.58 12.63 -23.86
C ASN A 130 -22.81 14.12 -23.58
N VAL A 131 -22.29 14.61 -22.45
CA VAL A 131 -22.60 15.96 -21.94
C VAL A 131 -22.21 17.03 -22.96
N SER A 132 -21.08 16.85 -23.66
CA SER A 132 -20.64 17.74 -24.73
C SER A 132 -21.64 17.79 -25.89
N ALA A 133 -22.06 16.62 -26.40
CA ALA A 133 -23.00 16.56 -27.52
C ALA A 133 -24.39 17.13 -27.16
N LEU A 134 -24.82 16.95 -25.91
CA LEU A 134 -26.05 17.57 -25.39
C LEU A 134 -25.92 19.09 -25.31
N LYS A 135 -24.78 19.61 -24.85
CA LYS A 135 -24.49 21.04 -24.79
C LYS A 135 -24.49 21.68 -26.19
N ASP A 136 -23.84 21.02 -27.16
CA ASP A 136 -23.83 21.47 -28.55
C ASP A 136 -25.24 21.48 -29.14
N SER A 137 -26.03 20.43 -28.86
CA SER A 137 -27.42 20.35 -29.30
C SER A 137 -28.27 21.50 -28.72
N VAL A 138 -28.13 21.79 -27.42
CA VAL A 138 -28.81 22.94 -26.79
C VAL A 138 -28.42 24.23 -27.51
N GLN A 139 -27.14 24.46 -27.75
CA GLN A 139 -26.66 25.68 -28.42
C GLN A 139 -27.20 25.82 -29.85
N ILE A 140 -27.22 24.74 -30.62
CA ILE A 140 -27.80 24.71 -31.98
C ILE A 140 -29.28 25.11 -31.93
N TYR A 141 -30.07 24.46 -31.07
CA TYR A 141 -31.51 24.75 -30.99
C TYR A 141 -31.80 26.14 -30.41
N GLU A 142 -30.97 26.66 -29.51
CA GLU A 142 -31.08 28.05 -29.06
C GLU A 142 -30.90 29.04 -30.20
N ASN A 143 -29.90 28.81 -31.05
CA ASN A 143 -29.63 29.66 -32.22
C ASN A 143 -30.78 29.58 -33.24
N LEU A 144 -31.34 28.39 -33.47
CA LEU A 144 -32.49 28.20 -34.36
C LEU A 144 -33.75 28.90 -33.82
N VAL A 145 -34.04 28.78 -32.52
CA VAL A 145 -35.17 29.48 -31.87
C VAL A 145 -35.00 30.99 -31.95
N LYS A 146 -33.78 31.51 -31.74
CA LYS A 146 -33.47 32.94 -31.90
C LYS A 146 -33.67 33.38 -33.35
N SER A 147 -33.12 32.64 -34.31
CA SER A 147 -33.23 32.96 -35.73
C SER A 147 -34.69 33.01 -36.20
N GLU A 148 -35.52 32.06 -35.76
CA GLU A 148 -36.95 32.06 -36.10
C GLU A 148 -37.69 33.21 -35.41
N LYS A 149 -37.36 33.51 -34.14
CA LYS A 149 -38.00 34.61 -33.39
C LYS A 149 -37.78 35.98 -34.05
N TYR A 150 -36.57 36.21 -34.57
CA TYR A 150 -36.16 37.48 -35.17
C TYR A 150 -36.14 37.44 -36.70
N HIS A 151 -36.83 36.47 -37.32
CA HIS A 151 -36.76 36.28 -38.76
C HIS A 151 -37.31 37.51 -39.50
N PRO A 152 -36.54 38.15 -40.40
CA PRO A 152 -36.89 39.45 -40.97
C PRO A 152 -38.17 39.42 -41.80
N ASN A 153 -38.47 38.30 -42.46
CA ASN A 153 -39.66 38.17 -43.33
C ASN A 153 -40.90 37.60 -42.62
N ARG A 154 -40.73 37.01 -41.43
CA ARG A 154 -41.80 36.36 -40.63
C ARG A 154 -41.44 36.35 -39.14
N PRO A 155 -41.40 37.53 -38.48
CA PRO A 155 -40.99 37.61 -37.08
C PRO A 155 -42.11 37.13 -36.15
N GLY A 156 -41.73 36.44 -35.07
CA GLY A 156 -42.65 36.04 -33.98
C GLY A 156 -42.89 34.54 -33.83
N PRO A 157 -43.55 34.13 -32.73
CA PRO A 157 -43.85 32.73 -32.45
C PRO A 157 -44.94 32.21 -33.40
N GLY A 158 -44.59 31.20 -34.19
CA GLY A 158 -45.52 30.39 -34.98
C GLY A 158 -45.17 28.90 -34.88
N MET A 159 -45.88 28.04 -35.60
CA MET A 159 -45.74 26.57 -35.49
C MET A 159 -44.29 26.05 -35.56
N ARG A 160 -43.45 26.65 -36.42
CA ARG A 160 -42.03 26.28 -36.54
C ARG A 160 -41.22 26.70 -35.31
N TRP A 161 -41.45 27.90 -34.80
CA TRP A 161 -40.84 28.39 -33.57
C TRP A 161 -41.23 27.51 -32.38
N ASP A 162 -42.51 27.16 -32.23
CA ASP A 162 -43.00 26.29 -31.16
C ASP A 162 -42.37 24.89 -31.22
N SER A 163 -42.23 24.33 -32.43
CA SER A 163 -41.56 23.04 -32.64
C SER A 163 -40.08 23.08 -32.23
N LEU A 164 -39.36 24.11 -32.63
CA LEU A 164 -37.95 24.31 -32.25
C LEU A 164 -37.81 24.56 -30.76
N LYS A 165 -38.72 25.33 -30.16
CA LYS A 165 -38.76 25.61 -28.72
C LYS A 165 -38.99 24.33 -27.92
N LYS A 166 -39.91 23.47 -28.34
CA LYS A 166 -40.14 22.15 -27.72
C LYS A 166 -38.91 21.25 -27.80
N LYS A 167 -38.20 21.23 -28.94
CA LYS A 167 -36.93 20.49 -29.08
C LYS A 167 -35.84 21.05 -28.17
N LEU A 168 -35.71 22.39 -28.11
CA LEU A 168 -34.78 23.05 -27.20
C LEU A 168 -35.03 22.66 -25.75
N ASP A 169 -36.29 22.72 -25.31
CA ASP A 169 -36.66 22.38 -23.93
C ASP A 169 -36.41 20.89 -23.63
N THR A 170 -36.62 20.01 -24.62
CA THR A 170 -36.26 18.58 -24.50
C THR A 170 -34.75 18.39 -24.31
N TYR A 171 -33.91 19.03 -25.12
CA TYR A 171 -32.45 18.92 -24.98
C TYR A 171 -31.94 19.56 -23.70
N ARG A 172 -32.53 20.67 -23.26
CA ARG A 172 -32.23 21.27 -21.94
C ARG A 172 -32.58 20.33 -20.79
N GLY A 173 -33.72 19.66 -20.85
CA GLY A 173 -34.11 18.66 -19.86
C GLY A 173 -33.12 17.49 -19.80
N LYS A 174 -32.73 16.95 -20.96
CA LYS A 174 -31.70 15.89 -21.06
C LYS A 174 -30.35 16.35 -20.52
N LEU A 175 -29.90 17.55 -20.88
CA LEU A 175 -28.64 18.12 -20.40
C LEU A 175 -28.64 18.32 -18.88
N ALA A 176 -29.75 18.82 -18.32
CA ALA A 176 -29.89 19.00 -16.87
C ALA A 176 -29.79 17.65 -16.12
N SER A 177 -30.52 16.63 -16.58
CA SER A 177 -30.48 15.29 -16.00
C SER A 177 -29.10 14.63 -16.13
N ALA A 178 -28.46 14.76 -17.30
CA ALA A 178 -27.10 14.27 -17.51
C ALA A 178 -26.08 14.98 -16.60
N THR A 179 -26.18 16.30 -16.44
CA THR A 179 -25.30 17.08 -15.58
C THR A 179 -25.48 16.73 -14.11
N GLU A 180 -26.72 16.54 -13.65
CA GLU A 180 -27.02 16.10 -12.29
C GLU A 180 -26.42 14.72 -12.02
N THR A 181 -26.65 13.77 -12.93
CA THR A 181 -26.08 12.41 -12.84
C THR A 181 -24.56 12.46 -12.83
N TYR A 182 -23.95 13.27 -13.70
CA TYR A 182 -22.50 13.49 -13.74
C TYR A 182 -21.98 13.96 -12.38
N ASN A 183 -22.58 15.01 -11.83
CA ASN A 183 -22.15 15.58 -10.55
C ASN A 183 -22.29 14.59 -9.39
N GLN A 184 -23.39 13.83 -9.33
CA GLN A 184 -23.61 12.82 -8.30
C GLN A 184 -22.54 11.71 -8.37
N ARG A 185 -22.27 11.18 -9.57
CA ARG A 185 -21.27 10.13 -9.77
C ARG A 185 -19.85 10.63 -9.54
N MET A 186 -19.55 11.84 -9.98
CA MET A 186 -18.24 12.45 -9.75
C MET A 186 -17.99 12.68 -8.26
N LYS A 187 -19.02 13.06 -7.50
CA LYS A 187 -18.92 13.17 -6.03
C LYS A 187 -18.60 11.82 -5.38
N GLU A 188 -19.22 10.74 -5.84
CA GLU A 188 -18.95 9.39 -5.36
C GLU A 188 -17.49 8.96 -5.64
N ILE A 189 -17.01 9.18 -6.86
CA ILE A 189 -15.62 8.88 -7.26
C ILE A 189 -14.63 9.73 -6.46
N ASN A 190 -14.89 11.04 -6.29
CA ASN A 190 -14.04 11.94 -5.51
C ASN A 190 -13.91 11.48 -4.05
N LEU A 191 -15.03 11.12 -3.41
CA LEU A 191 -15.02 10.65 -2.02
C LEU A 191 -14.15 9.39 -1.87
N LYS A 192 -14.30 8.43 -2.79
CA LYS A 192 -13.49 7.20 -2.78
C LYS A 192 -12.01 7.48 -3.05
N SER A 193 -11.72 8.42 -3.93
CA SER A 193 -10.35 8.84 -4.23
C SER A 193 -9.70 9.56 -3.05
N GLU A 194 -10.44 10.39 -2.32
CA GLU A 194 -9.97 11.04 -1.09
C GLU A 194 -9.72 10.02 0.02
N ASP A 195 -10.60 9.05 0.19
CA ASP A 195 -10.39 7.94 1.14
C ASP A 195 -9.13 7.14 0.81
N ALA A 196 -8.92 6.81 -0.47
CA ALA A 196 -7.73 6.10 -0.93
C ALA A 196 -6.44 6.93 -0.68
N ASN A 197 -6.46 8.23 -1.00
CA ASN A 197 -5.34 9.12 -0.74
C ASN A 197 -5.01 9.22 0.75
N LYS A 198 -6.01 9.32 1.62
CA LYS A 198 -5.79 9.30 3.07
C LYS A 198 -5.13 8.01 3.52
N ALA A 199 -5.58 6.86 3.03
CA ALA A 199 -4.94 5.58 3.33
C ALA A 199 -3.47 5.55 2.87
N LEU A 200 -3.17 6.05 1.67
CA LEU A 200 -1.79 6.16 1.18
C LEU A 200 -0.92 7.11 2.03
N GLU A 201 -1.47 8.22 2.51
CA GLU A 201 -0.78 9.11 3.44
C GLU A 201 -0.47 8.43 4.78
N GLU A 202 -1.40 7.63 5.30
CA GLU A 202 -1.18 6.89 6.55
C GLU A 202 -0.13 5.78 6.41
N ILE A 203 0.02 5.16 5.23
CA ILE A 203 1.15 4.23 4.95
C ILE A 203 2.49 4.96 5.10
N ALA A 204 2.58 6.20 4.59
CA ALA A 204 3.80 7.00 4.65
C ALA A 204 4.12 7.48 6.08
N ARG A 205 3.11 7.64 6.94
CA ARG A 205 3.26 8.09 8.33
C ARG A 205 3.50 6.96 9.32
N SER A 206 2.94 5.78 9.06
CA SER A 206 3.11 4.65 9.98
C SER A 206 4.56 4.17 10.02
N GLU A 207 5.01 3.73 11.20
CA GLU A 207 6.31 3.08 11.37
C GLU A 207 6.18 1.54 11.40
N ASN A 208 4.98 1.03 11.64
CA ASN A 208 4.69 -0.40 11.80
C ASN A 208 4.31 -1.05 10.47
N ALA A 209 4.95 -2.17 10.13
CA ALA A 209 4.66 -2.93 8.91
C ALA A 209 3.21 -3.44 8.85
N ASP A 210 2.64 -3.88 9.98
CA ASP A 210 1.27 -4.40 10.03
C ASP A 210 0.24 -3.31 9.74
N GLU A 211 0.43 -2.12 10.32
CA GLU A 211 -0.43 -0.96 10.06
C GLU A 211 -0.33 -0.51 8.59
N LYS A 212 0.89 -0.46 8.04
CA LYS A 212 1.10 -0.17 6.62
C LYS A 212 0.35 -1.13 5.70
N MET A 213 0.35 -2.42 6.05
CA MET A 213 -0.39 -3.43 5.29
C MET A 213 -1.91 -3.20 5.36
N ILE A 214 -2.45 -2.89 6.54
CA ILE A 214 -3.87 -2.56 6.71
C ILE A 214 -4.26 -1.34 5.86
N TYR A 215 -3.47 -0.28 5.87
CA TYR A 215 -3.75 0.91 5.06
C TYR A 215 -3.59 0.65 3.56
N ALA A 216 -2.63 -0.20 3.15
CA ALA A 216 -2.49 -0.63 1.77
C ALA A 216 -3.74 -1.38 1.28
N GLU A 217 -4.25 -2.32 2.07
CA GLU A 217 -5.51 -3.04 1.75
C GLU A 217 -6.70 -2.09 1.62
N GLN A 218 -6.79 -1.08 2.50
CA GLN A 218 -7.82 -0.05 2.41
C GLN A 218 -7.71 0.76 1.10
N ALA A 219 -6.50 1.17 0.72
CA ALA A 219 -6.27 1.90 -0.52
C ALA A 219 -6.65 1.05 -1.75
N VAL A 220 -6.21 -0.21 -1.79
CA VAL A 220 -6.56 -1.18 -2.86
C VAL A 220 -8.07 -1.32 -2.99
N LYS A 221 -8.76 -1.57 -1.86
CA LYS A 221 -10.22 -1.71 -1.86
C LYS A 221 -10.92 -0.48 -2.45
N LYS A 222 -10.46 0.72 -2.12
CA LYS A 222 -11.07 1.96 -2.64
C LYS A 222 -10.80 2.15 -4.13
N ILE A 223 -9.61 1.80 -4.61
CA ILE A 223 -9.28 1.78 -6.04
C ILE A 223 -10.19 0.79 -6.79
N ASP A 224 -10.40 -0.41 -6.24
CA ASP A 224 -11.29 -1.42 -6.82
C ASP A 224 -12.75 -0.94 -6.87
N GLU A 225 -13.22 -0.25 -5.84
CA GLU A 225 -14.55 0.37 -5.83
C GLU A 225 -14.68 1.44 -6.94
N ILE A 226 -13.64 2.24 -7.19
CA ILE A 226 -13.64 3.22 -8.29
C ILE A 226 -13.70 2.47 -9.64
N ASN A 227 -12.86 1.46 -9.84
CA ASN A 227 -12.84 0.65 -11.06
C ASN A 227 -14.19 -0.05 -11.34
N ALA A 228 -14.85 -0.54 -10.29
CA ALA A 228 -16.18 -1.16 -10.38
C ALA A 228 -17.24 -0.14 -10.82
N LEU A 229 -17.17 1.10 -10.33
CA LEU A 229 -18.03 2.19 -10.80
C LEU A 229 -17.77 2.49 -12.28
N THR A 230 -16.50 2.59 -12.70
CA THR A 230 -16.13 2.79 -14.11
C THR A 230 -16.75 1.71 -15.01
N LYS A 231 -16.65 0.44 -14.61
CA LYS A 231 -17.18 -0.69 -15.36
C LYS A 231 -18.71 -0.62 -15.47
N THR A 232 -19.37 -0.26 -14.38
CA THR A 232 -20.84 -0.09 -14.33
C THR A 232 -21.30 1.02 -15.26
N ILE A 233 -20.60 2.17 -15.25
CA ILE A 233 -20.87 3.32 -16.14
C ILE A 233 -20.77 2.89 -17.61
N ARG A 234 -19.71 2.16 -17.97
CA ARG A 234 -19.51 1.65 -19.34
C ARG A 234 -20.60 0.66 -19.77
N LEU A 235 -21.02 -0.24 -18.88
CA LEU A 235 -22.03 -1.26 -19.16
C LEU A 235 -23.43 -0.67 -19.38
N ILE A 236 -23.84 0.27 -18.54
CA ILE A 236 -25.16 0.92 -18.66
C ILE A 236 -25.30 1.59 -20.03
N PHE A 237 -24.22 2.15 -20.57
CA PHE A 237 -24.23 2.86 -21.85
C PHE A 237 -23.99 2.00 -23.09
N LEU A 238 -23.47 0.78 -22.95
CA LEU A 238 -23.43 -0.18 -24.05
C LEU A 238 -24.79 -0.86 -24.29
N LEU A 239 -25.69 -0.81 -23.32
CA LEU A 239 -26.98 -1.50 -23.34
C LEU A 239 -28.20 -0.58 -23.56
N GLY A 240 -28.00 0.75 -23.58
CA GLY A 240 -29.06 1.75 -23.79
C GLY A 240 -28.82 2.60 -25.02
#